data_AF-A0A0L7KN78-F1
#
_entry.id   AF-A0A0L7KN78-F1
#
_cell.length_a   1.000
_cell.length_b   1.000
_cell.length_c   1.000
_cell.angle_alpha   90.00
_cell.angle_beta   90.00
_cell.angle_gamma   90.00
#
_symmetry.space_group_name_H-M   'P 1'
#
loop_
_entity.id
_entity.type
_entity.pdbx_description
1 polymer ?
#
loop_
_entity_poly.entity_id
_entity_poly.type
_entity_poly.pdbx_seq_one_letter_code
_entity_poly.pdbx_strand_id
1 'polypeptide(L)'
;DENIHKVLQKSSFSKVKPENPVASTTTDETGRLMRRNIVRYAILAYVITLQRVSLRVKRRFPTWQHVVDSGLMLESERKVFEKMDGKSPMSKYWMPLVWATNIINRARKEGLITSDHIVQTLLVELSDIRRRLGALIGYDTVCVPLVYTQVVTLALYTYFVAALMGRQ
;
A
#
# COMPACT_ATOMS: atom_id res chain seq x y z
N ASP A 1 6.14 -13.58 15.32
CA ASP A 1 6.20 -12.29 14.59
C ASP A 1 7.60 -11.75 14.29
N GLU A 2 8.60 -11.90 15.15
CA GLU A 2 9.95 -11.37 14.91
C GLU A 2 10.72 -12.02 13.73
N ASN A 3 10.46 -13.31 13.49
CA ASN A 3 11.10 -14.06 12.40
C ASN A 3 10.66 -13.62 11.00
N ILE A 4 9.44 -13.10 10.83
CA ILE A 4 8.94 -12.63 9.53
C ILE A 4 9.64 -11.32 9.12
N HIS A 5 9.87 -10.43 10.09
CA HIS A 5 10.65 -9.21 9.88
C HIS A 5 12.09 -9.51 9.49
N LYS A 6 12.74 -10.49 10.13
CA LYS A 6 14.12 -10.91 9.80
C LYS A 6 14.22 -11.57 8.41
N VAL A 7 13.21 -12.35 8.02
CA VAL A 7 13.18 -13.02 6.69
C VAL A 7 12.98 -12.02 5.55
N LEU A 8 12.15 -10.99 5.73
CA LEU A 8 11.97 -9.91 4.74
C LEU A 8 13.21 -9.02 4.60
N GLN A 9 14.01 -8.89 5.66
CA GLN A 9 15.25 -8.11 5.65
C GLN A 9 16.39 -8.80 4.89
N LYS A 10 16.44 -10.14 4.87
CA LYS A 10 17.51 -10.92 4.22
C LYS A 10 17.28 -11.19 2.73
N SER A 11 16.03 -11.23 2.26
CA SER A 11 15.70 -11.67 0.89
C SER A 11 15.91 -10.63 -0.21
N SER A 12 15.95 -9.33 0.11
CA SER A 12 16.15 -8.25 -0.89
C SER A 12 17.62 -7.88 -1.14
N PHE A 13 18.55 -8.62 -0.53
CA PHE A 13 19.98 -8.27 -0.54
C PHE A 13 20.82 -9.43 -1.05
N SER A 14 20.97 -9.51 -2.37
CA SER A 14 22.19 -10.11 -2.95
C SER A 14 22.54 -9.43 -4.27
N LYS A 15 23.80 -8.99 -4.32
CA LYS A 15 24.58 -8.39 -5.42
C LYS A 15 24.18 -6.96 -5.83
N VAL A 16 25.02 -5.98 -5.47
CA VAL A 16 26.04 -5.38 -6.35
C VAL A 16 27.09 -4.70 -5.45
N LYS A 17 28.36 -5.03 -5.64
CA LYS A 17 29.52 -4.29 -5.08
C LYS A 17 30.24 -3.68 -6.27
N PRO A 18 30.47 -2.35 -6.34
CA PRO A 18 31.48 -1.80 -7.23
C PRO A 18 32.73 -1.40 -6.44
N GLU A 19 33.88 -1.83 -6.97
CA GLU A 19 35.21 -1.29 -6.66
C GLU A 19 35.40 0.11 -7.27
N ASN A 20 36.22 0.91 -6.57
CA ASN A 20 36.95 2.12 -6.99
C ASN A 20 36.20 3.48 -7.09
N PRO A 21 36.92 4.61 -6.82
CA PRO A 21 36.32 5.83 -6.31
C PRO A 21 35.94 6.81 -7.42
N VAL A 22 34.63 6.89 -7.68
CA VAL A 22 33.95 8.02 -8.34
C VAL A 22 32.93 8.55 -7.32
N ALA A 23 33.40 9.25 -6.30
CA ALA A 23 32.69 9.44 -5.04
C ALA A 23 31.50 10.44 -5.07
N SER A 24 31.40 11.30 -6.10
CA SER A 24 30.34 12.31 -6.17
C SER A 24 29.09 11.83 -6.93
N THR A 25 29.25 11.20 -8.09
CA THR A 25 28.13 10.77 -8.94
C THR A 25 27.39 9.53 -8.42
N THR A 26 28.08 8.64 -7.72
CA THR A 26 27.49 7.37 -7.23
C THR A 26 26.55 7.58 -6.03
N THR A 27 26.86 8.54 -5.17
CA THR A 27 26.07 8.90 -3.99
C THR A 27 24.73 9.55 -4.39
N ASP A 28 24.77 10.45 -5.37
CA ASP A 28 23.57 11.14 -5.88
C ASP A 28 22.61 10.20 -6.60
N GLU A 29 23.13 9.28 -7.41
CA GLU A 29 22.35 8.24 -8.08
C GLU A 29 21.68 7.29 -7.08
N THR A 30 22.43 6.85 -6.06
CA THR A 30 21.92 5.97 -5.01
C THR A 30 20.81 6.66 -4.22
N GLY A 31 21.01 7.92 -3.81
CA GLY A 31 20.00 8.72 -3.13
C GLY A 31 18.75 8.93 -3.98
N ARG A 32 18.91 9.18 -5.28
CA ARG A 32 17.79 9.31 -6.23
C ARG A 32 16.97 8.03 -6.33
N LEU A 33 17.63 6.88 -6.44
CA LEU A 33 16.98 5.57 -6.51
C LEU A 33 16.22 5.24 -5.21
N MET A 34 16.80 5.55 -4.04
CA MET A 34 16.14 5.34 -2.75
C MET A 34 14.86 6.19 -2.62
N ARG A 35 14.92 7.48 -2.98
CA ARG A 35 13.73 8.36 -3.00
C ARG A 35 12.65 7.83 -3.94
N ARG A 36 13.02 7.41 -5.15
CA ARG A 36 12.08 6.82 -6.12
C ARG A 36 11.42 5.56 -5.58
N ASN A 37 12.18 4.70 -4.90
CA ASN A 37 11.64 3.47 -4.33
C ASN A 37 10.72 3.72 -3.13
N ILE A 38 11.01 4.70 -2.26
CA ILE A 38 10.12 5.08 -1.16
C ILE A 38 8.75 5.50 -1.71
N VAL A 39 8.73 6.38 -2.71
CA VAL A 39 7.47 6.84 -3.34
C VAL A 39 6.76 5.70 -4.06
N ARG A 40 7.49 4.88 -4.82
CA ARG A 40 6.93 3.70 -5.50
C ARG A 40 6.26 2.76 -4.51
N TYR A 41 6.86 2.51 -3.34
CA TYR A 41 6.24 1.67 -2.31
C TYR A 41 5.00 2.29 -1.67
N ALA A 42 4.96 3.60 -1.48
CA ALA A 42 3.74 4.28 -1.02
C ALA A 42 2.60 4.13 -2.05
N ILE A 43 2.89 4.32 -3.34
CA ILE A 43 1.94 4.11 -4.43
C ILE A 43 1.51 2.64 -4.53
N LEU A 44 2.45 1.71 -4.38
CA LEU A 44 2.17 0.28 -4.40
C LEU A 44 1.21 -0.12 -3.27
N ALA A 45 1.42 0.36 -2.05
CA ALA A 45 0.50 0.16 -0.94
C ALA A 45 -0.90 0.71 -1.25
N TYR A 46 -0.96 1.91 -1.85
CA TYR A 46 -2.22 2.54 -2.27
C TYR A 46 -2.96 1.71 -3.32
N VAL A 47 -2.28 1.24 -4.36
CA VAL A 47 -2.88 0.41 -5.42
C VAL A 47 -3.38 -0.93 -4.87
N ILE A 48 -2.63 -1.58 -3.99
CA ILE A 48 -3.05 -2.83 -3.34
C ILE A 48 -4.33 -2.63 -2.51
N THR A 49 -4.41 -1.53 -1.76
CA THR A 49 -5.62 -1.19 -1.02
C THR A 49 -6.79 -0.94 -1.97
N LEU A 50 -6.58 -0.15 -3.03
CA LEU A 50 -7.63 0.13 -4.01
C LEU A 50 -8.08 -1.10 -4.80
N GLN A 51 -7.21 -2.08 -5.02
CA GLN A 51 -7.59 -3.34 -5.67
C GLN A 51 -8.63 -4.12 -4.85
N ARG A 52 -8.67 -3.91 -3.53
CA ARG A 52 -9.71 -4.47 -2.64
C ARG A 52 -10.99 -3.65 -2.67
N VAL A 53 -10.89 -2.33 -2.52
CA VAL A 53 -12.04 -1.42 -2.31
C VAL A 53 -12.70 -0.95 -3.62
N SER A 54 -11.93 -0.85 -4.71
CA SER A 54 -12.40 -0.32 -5.99
C SER A 54 -12.47 -1.39 -7.07
N LEU A 55 -13.68 -1.67 -7.55
CA LEU A 55 -13.91 -2.59 -8.67
C LEU A 55 -13.18 -2.16 -9.95
N ARG A 56 -13.02 -0.85 -10.18
CA ARG A 56 -12.31 -0.31 -11.35
C ARG A 56 -10.82 -0.67 -11.30
N VAL A 57 -10.20 -0.51 -10.13
CA VAL A 57 -8.78 -0.86 -9.94
C VAL A 57 -8.58 -2.36 -9.96
N LYS A 58 -9.50 -3.13 -9.36
CA LYS A 58 -9.49 -4.61 -9.45
C LYS A 58 -9.55 -5.12 -10.88
N ARG A 59 -10.33 -4.47 -11.76
CA ARG A 59 -10.39 -4.81 -13.20
C ARG A 59 -9.11 -4.43 -13.95
N ARG A 60 -8.46 -3.32 -13.58
CA ARG A 60 -7.21 -2.88 -14.19
C ARG A 60 -6.00 -3.73 -13.76
N PHE A 61 -5.98 -4.15 -12.50
CA PHE A 61 -4.92 -4.96 -11.92
C PHE A 61 -5.51 -6.23 -11.30
N PRO A 62 -5.95 -7.21 -12.10
CA PRO A 62 -6.58 -8.42 -11.57
C PRO A 62 -5.57 -9.38 -10.92
N THR A 63 -4.33 -9.42 -11.41
CA THR A 63 -3.26 -10.28 -10.88
C THR A 63 -2.02 -9.50 -10.52
N TRP A 64 -1.15 -10.08 -9.69
CA TRP A 64 0.15 -9.49 -9.34
C TRP A 64 1.03 -9.24 -10.57
N GLN A 65 0.89 -10.04 -11.63
CA GLN A 65 1.63 -9.82 -12.88
C GLN A 65 1.29 -8.45 -13.49
N HIS A 66 0.02 -8.05 -13.52
CA HIS A 66 -0.38 -6.73 -14.06
C HIS A 66 0.23 -5.57 -13.28
N VAL A 67 0.45 -5.76 -11.97
CA VAL A 67 1.12 -4.76 -11.13
C VAL A 67 2.61 -4.68 -11.46
N VAL A 68 3.26 -5.83 -11.73
CA VAL A 68 4.65 -5.88 -12.20
C VAL A 68 4.80 -5.26 -13.58
N ASP A 69 3.94 -5.61 -14.53
CA ASP A 69 3.97 -5.10 -15.91
C ASP A 69 3.78 -3.58 -15.96
N SER A 70 3.04 -3.01 -15.01
CA SER A 70 2.89 -1.56 -14.85
C SER A 70 4.10 -0.83 -14.27
N GLY A 71 5.14 -1.57 -13.84
CA GLY A 71 6.35 -1.02 -13.22
C GLY A 71 6.18 -0.60 -11.75
N LEU A 72 5.03 -0.87 -11.13
CA LEU A 72 4.77 -0.54 -9.72
C LEU A 72 5.44 -1.52 -8.76
N MET A 73 5.59 -2.78 -9.16
CA MET A 73 6.20 -3.84 -8.36
C MET A 73 7.32 -4.50 -9.15
N LEU A 74 8.42 -4.88 -8.49
CA LEU A 74 9.46 -5.68 -9.12
C LEU A 74 9.12 -7.17 -9.07
N GLU A 75 9.70 -7.94 -9.99
CA GLU A 75 9.54 -9.39 -10.05
C GLU A 75 9.99 -10.11 -8.76
N SER A 76 11.05 -9.60 -8.12
CA SER A 76 11.51 -10.11 -6.82
C SER A 76 10.51 -9.86 -5.70
N GLU A 77 9.85 -8.70 -5.72
CA GLU A 77 8.84 -8.30 -4.73
C GLU A 77 7.56 -9.12 -4.89
N ARG A 78 7.16 -9.41 -6.14
CA ARG A 78 6.04 -10.30 -6.45
C ARG A 78 6.20 -11.66 -5.79
N LYS A 79 7.38 -12.28 -5.93
CA LYS A 79 7.66 -13.59 -5.31
C LYS A 79 7.50 -13.57 -3.79
N VAL A 80 7.85 -12.46 -3.14
CA VAL A 80 7.64 -12.28 -1.70
C VAL A 80 6.15 -12.14 -1.39
N PHE A 81 5.39 -11.38 -2.19
CA PHE A 81 3.93 -11.28 -2.07
C PHE A 81 3.24 -12.64 -2.21
N GLU A 82 3.54 -13.40 -3.26
CA GLU A 82 2.95 -14.72 -3.52
C GLU A 82 3.25 -15.71 -2.38
N LYS A 83 4.49 -15.73 -1.89
CA LYS A 83 4.87 -16.56 -0.73
C LYS A 83 4.09 -16.20 0.53
N MET A 84 3.80 -14.92 0.73
CA MET A 84 3.02 -14.46 1.88
C MET A 84 1.53 -14.72 1.70
N ASP A 85 0.99 -14.59 0.49
CA ASP A 85 -0.40 -14.93 0.16
C ASP A 85 -0.72 -16.38 0.45
N GLY A 86 0.22 -17.30 0.20
CA GLY A 86 0.07 -18.71 0.59
C GLY A 86 -0.06 -18.96 2.10
N LYS A 87 0.35 -18.02 2.95
CA LYS A 87 0.28 -18.16 4.42
C LYS A 87 -0.98 -17.57 5.05
N SER A 88 -1.56 -16.54 4.43
CA SER A 88 -2.73 -15.85 4.98
C SER A 88 -3.51 -15.15 3.87
N PRO A 89 -4.85 -15.26 3.85
CA PRO A 89 -5.69 -14.59 2.85
C PRO A 89 -5.85 -13.07 3.08
N MET A 90 -5.31 -12.54 4.19
CA MET A 90 -5.44 -11.12 4.54
C MET A 90 -4.71 -10.22 3.54
N SER A 91 -5.27 -9.03 3.27
CA SER A 91 -4.66 -8.01 2.41
C SER A 91 -3.35 -7.49 3.00
N LYS A 92 -2.26 -7.50 2.22
CA LYS A 92 -0.89 -7.17 2.67
C LYS A 92 -0.44 -5.78 2.23
N TYR A 93 -1.37 -4.82 2.22
CA TYR A 93 -1.10 -3.43 1.84
C TYR A 93 -0.04 -2.74 2.72
N TRP A 94 0.18 -3.24 3.94
CA TRP A 94 1.19 -2.73 4.87
C TRP A 94 2.62 -3.10 4.47
N MET A 95 2.82 -4.15 3.66
CA MET A 95 4.15 -4.70 3.37
C MET A 95 5.05 -3.73 2.58
N PRO A 96 4.56 -3.03 1.54
CA PRO A 96 5.35 -2.01 0.85
C PRO A 96 5.74 -0.85 1.78
N LEU A 97 4.87 -0.47 2.72
CA LEU A 97 5.19 0.60 3.70
C LEU A 97 6.33 0.16 4.63
N VAL A 98 6.36 -1.11 5.04
CA VAL A 98 7.50 -1.66 5.81
C VAL A 98 8.79 -1.62 4.98
N TRP A 99 8.73 -1.93 3.69
CA TRP A 99 9.89 -1.83 2.81
C TRP A 99 10.36 -0.38 2.64
N ALA A 100 9.44 0.59 2.55
CA ALA A 100 9.78 2.02 2.53
C ALA A 100 10.49 2.46 3.82
N THR A 101 9.98 2.06 4.98
CA THR A 101 10.62 2.29 6.29
C THR A 101 12.04 1.71 6.34
N ASN A 102 12.25 0.51 5.79
CA ASN A 102 13.58 -0.10 5.74
C ASN A 102 14.55 0.70 4.85
N ILE A 103 14.09 1.25 3.73
CA ILE A 103 14.92 2.13 2.89
C ILE A 103 15.29 3.41 3.65
N ILE A 104 14.34 4.04 4.35
CA ILE A 104 14.61 5.25 5.14
C ILE A 104 15.66 4.98 6.24
N ASN A 105 15.49 3.90 7.00
CA ASN A 105 16.43 3.50 8.04
C ASN A 105 17.82 3.22 7.48
N ARG A 106 17.90 2.63 6.28
CA ARG A 106 19.16 2.41 5.58
C ARG A 106 19.80 3.73 5.13
N ALA A 107 19.01 4.65 4.57
CA ALA A 107 19.51 5.96 4.13
C ALA A 107 20.10 6.76 5.30
N ARG A 108 19.55 6.60 6.50
CA ARG A 108 20.13 7.16 7.72
C ARG A 108 21.47 6.52 8.08
N LYS A 109 21.56 5.19 8.06
CA LYS A 109 22.81 4.46 8.34
C LYS A 109 23.93 4.76 7.35
N GLU A 110 23.57 4.98 6.09
CA GLU A 110 24.50 5.35 5.01
C GLU A 110 24.86 6.85 5.03
N GLY A 111 24.36 7.63 5.99
CA GLY A 111 24.65 9.06 6.11
C GLY A 111 23.98 9.96 5.06
N LEU A 112 23.12 9.40 4.20
CA LEU A 112 22.38 10.15 3.18
C LEU A 112 21.32 11.09 3.78
N ILE A 113 20.81 10.74 4.97
CA ILE A 113 19.93 11.61 5.77
C ILE A 113 20.71 12.08 6.99
N THR A 114 20.97 13.38 7.05
CA THR A 114 21.85 13.98 8.05
C THR A 114 21.23 14.04 9.45
N SER A 115 19.91 14.28 9.54
CA SER A 115 19.20 14.52 10.79
C SER A 115 18.18 13.42 11.12
N ASP A 116 18.19 12.95 12.36
CA ASP A 116 17.20 12.00 12.88
C ASP A 116 15.79 12.58 12.92
N HIS A 117 15.67 13.91 13.05
CA HIS A 117 14.38 14.58 12.99
C HIS A 117 13.69 14.36 11.63
N ILE A 118 14.45 14.45 10.53
CA ILE A 118 13.92 14.22 9.17
C ILE A 118 13.45 12.77 9.01
N VAL A 119 14.23 11.82 9.53
CA VAL A 119 13.84 10.40 9.54
C VAL A 119 12.51 10.23 10.26
N GLN A 120 12.36 10.84 11.44
CA GLN A 120 11.13 10.76 12.21
C GLN A 120 9.94 11.37 11.46
N THR A 121 10.10 12.53 10.83
CA THR A 121 9.06 13.12 9.98
C THR A 121 8.64 12.17 8.86
N LEU A 122 9.58 11.56 8.14
CA LEU A 122 9.27 10.61 7.07
C LEU A 122 8.51 9.38 7.58
N LEU A 123 8.86 8.86 8.76
CA LEU A 123 8.17 7.72 9.37
C LEU A 123 6.76 8.07 9.86
N VAL A 124 6.56 9.32 10.33
CA VAL A 124 5.23 9.84 10.68
C VAL A 124 4.35 9.93 9.44
N GLU A 125 4.84 10.49 8.33
CA GLU A 125 4.10 10.58 7.08
C GLU A 125 3.73 9.20 6.51
N LEU A 126 4.67 8.24 6.52
CA LEU A 126 4.36 6.85 6.14
C LEU A 126 3.31 6.21 7.04
N SER A 127 3.32 6.54 8.33
CA SER A 127 2.32 6.05 9.28
C SER A 127 0.95 6.67 9.04
N ASP A 128 0.89 7.94 8.64
CA ASP A 128 -0.36 8.61 8.26
C ASP A 128 -0.94 8.00 6.99
N ILE A 129 -0.11 7.71 5.97
CA ILE A 129 -0.54 6.95 4.78
C ILE A 129 -1.13 5.60 5.19
N ARG A 130 -0.44 4.84 6.06
CA ARG A 130 -0.96 3.55 6.56
C ARG A 130 -2.31 3.70 7.24
N ARG A 131 -2.48 4.73 8.07
CA ARG A 131 -3.72 5.02 8.80
C ARG A 131 -4.86 5.32 7.83
N ARG A 132 -4.64 6.17 6.82
CA ARG A 132 -5.64 6.52 5.80
C ARG A 132 -6.06 5.31 4.96
N LEU A 133 -5.08 4.48 4.56
CA LEU A 133 -5.36 3.22 3.85
C LEU A 133 -6.16 2.24 4.72
N GLY A 134 -5.84 2.14 6.01
CA GLY A 134 -6.59 1.33 6.96
C GLY A 134 -8.02 1.81 7.13
N ALA A 135 -8.23 3.13 7.22
CA ALA A 135 -9.57 3.73 7.28
C ALA A 135 -10.39 3.40 6.02
N LEU A 136 -9.77 3.47 4.84
CA LEU A 136 -10.44 3.12 3.58
C LEU A 136 -10.90 1.65 3.55
N ILE A 137 -10.08 0.73 4.06
CA ILE A 137 -10.47 -0.68 4.22
C ILE A 137 -11.59 -0.81 5.26
N GLY A 138 -11.53 -0.03 6.34
CA GLY A 138 -12.58 0.01 7.35
C GLY A 138 -13.94 0.41 6.78
N TYR A 139 -13.99 1.44 5.93
CA TYR A 139 -15.21 1.86 5.24
C TYR A 139 -15.75 0.81 4.27
N ASP A 140 -14.88 0.05 3.61
CA ASP A 140 -15.28 -1.04 2.72
C ASP A 140 -15.79 -2.27 3.48
N THR A 141 -15.20 -2.55 4.66
CA THR A 141 -15.55 -3.72 5.47
C THR A 141 -16.84 -3.49 6.27
N VAL A 142 -17.06 -2.26 6.76
CA VAL A 142 -18.22 -1.90 7.56
C VAL A 142 -19.21 -1.13 6.70
N CYS A 143 -20.09 -1.87 6.01
CA CYS A 143 -21.21 -1.28 5.29
C CYS A 143 -22.21 -0.64 6.26
N VAL A 144 -22.94 0.37 5.79
CA VAL A 144 -24.12 0.90 6.49
C VAL A 144 -25.08 -0.28 6.76
N PRO A 145 -25.62 -0.42 7.98
CA PRO A 145 -26.56 -1.50 8.29
C PRO A 145 -27.67 -1.59 7.25
N LEU A 146 -27.85 -2.76 6.66
CA LEU A 146 -28.80 -2.99 5.58
C LEU A 146 -30.23 -2.59 5.97
N VAL A 147 -30.57 -2.72 7.25
CA VAL A 147 -31.87 -2.29 7.79
C VAL A 147 -32.17 -0.81 7.55
N TYR A 148 -31.17 0.07 7.57
CA TYR A 148 -31.41 1.50 7.37
C TYR A 148 -31.82 1.82 5.94
N THR A 149 -31.18 1.20 4.95
CA THR A 149 -31.57 1.38 3.54
C THR A 149 -32.94 0.74 3.26
N GLN A 150 -33.24 -0.38 3.91
CA GLN A 150 -34.54 -1.06 3.81
C GLN A 150 -35.70 -0.21 4.36
N VAL A 151 -35.58 0.32 5.58
CA VAL A 151 -36.63 1.12 6.23
C VAL A 151 -36.93 2.39 5.43
N VAL A 152 -35.90 3.08 4.94
CA VAL A 152 -36.07 4.28 4.11
C VAL A 152 -36.78 3.97 2.80
N THR A 153 -36.42 2.86 2.14
CA THR A 153 -37.07 2.42 0.89
C THR A 153 -38.54 2.08 1.11
N LEU A 154 -38.84 1.35 2.18
CA LEU A 154 -40.21 0.97 2.54
C LEU A 154 -41.07 2.20 2.81
N ALA A 155 -40.56 3.18 3.57
CA ALA A 155 -41.26 4.42 3.87
C ALA A 155 -41.58 5.23 2.61
N LEU A 156 -40.58 5.42 1.73
CA LEU A 156 -40.76 6.11 0.45
C LEU A 156 -41.78 5.41 -0.46
N TYR A 157 -41.66 4.09 -0.61
CA TYR A 157 -42.56 3.32 -1.48
C TYR A 157 -43.98 3.31 -0.94
N THR A 158 -44.17 3.11 0.36
CA THR A 158 -45.50 3.14 0.99
C THR A 158 -46.15 4.51 0.81
N TYR A 159 -45.39 5.60 0.99
CA TYR A 159 -45.86 6.96 0.75
C TYR A 159 -46.31 7.16 -0.70
N PHE A 160 -45.50 6.76 -1.68
CA PHE A 160 -45.86 6.94 -3.09
C PHE A 160 -47.02 6.05 -3.54
N VAL A 161 -47.13 4.82 -3.00
CA VAL A 161 -48.29 3.95 -3.25
C VAL A 161 -49.57 4.59 -2.72
N ALA A 162 -49.55 5.08 -1.48
CA ALA A 162 -50.70 5.78 -0.89
C ALA A 162 -51.05 7.06 -1.67
N ALA A 163 -50.05 7.84 -2.08
CA ALA A 163 -50.24 9.06 -2.86
C ALA A 163 -50.78 8.77 -4.28
N LEU A 164 -50.37 7.66 -4.91
CA LEU A 164 -50.86 7.24 -6.23
C LEU A 164 -52.34 6.86 -6.15
N MET A 165 -52.72 6.07 -5.15
CA MET A 165 -54.12 5.66 -4.94
C MET A 165 -55.01 6.83 -4.51
N GLY A 166 -54.50 7.73 -3.67
CA GLY A 166 -55.26 8.88 -3.16
C GLY A 166 -55.37 10.07 -4.12
N ARG A 167 -54.70 10.03 -5.27
CA ARG A 167 -54.77 11.06 -6.33
C ARG A 167 -55.40 10.57 -7.64
N GLN A 168 -55.99 9.37 -7.64
CA GLN A 168 -56.97 8.95 -8.67
C GLN A 168 -58.35 9.45 -8.30
#